data_AF-X0T1N7-F1
#
_entry.id   AF-X0T1N7-F1
#
_cell.length_a   1.000
_cell.length_b   1.000
_cell.length_c   1.000
_cell.angle_alpha   90.00
_cell.angle_beta   90.00
_cell.angle_gamma   90.00
#
_symmetry.space_group_name_H-M   'P 1'
#
loop_
_entity.id
_entity.type
_entity.pdbx_description
1 polymer ?
#
loop_
_entity_poly.entity_id
_entity_poly.type
_entity_poly.pdbx_seq_one_letter_code
_entity_poly.pdbx_strand_id
1 'polypeptide(L)'
;VMVELGIDISSHRSKRLDEFLDMKFDYVITVCDHAKQTCPFFPGGKGFIHRGFQDPAAFKGSEDEKIAIFRRVRDEIRDWIEETFGGKGERGRLK
;
A
#
# COMPACT_ATOMS: atom_id res chain seq x y z
N VAL A 1 0.85 11.41 10.21
CA VAL A 1 0.56 10.04 10.71
C VAL A 1 1.74 9.06 10.62
N MET A 2 2.61 9.08 9.60
CA MET A 2 3.74 8.12 9.53
C MET A 2 4.84 8.34 10.58
N VAL A 3 5.21 9.60 10.82
CA VAL A 3 6.20 9.98 11.85
C VAL A 3 5.80 9.53 13.25
N GLU A 4 4.49 9.38 13.53
CA GLU A 4 4.00 8.83 14.81
C GLU A 4 4.46 7.39 15.06
N LEU A 5 4.77 6.64 14.00
CA LEU A 5 5.37 5.29 14.06
C LEU A 5 6.89 5.32 13.87
N GLY A 6 7.53 6.48 13.91
CA GLY A 6 8.98 6.63 13.65
C GLY A 6 9.38 6.46 12.19
N ILE A 7 8.43 6.48 11.25
CA ILE A 7 8.70 6.33 9.81
C ILE A 7 8.72 7.70 9.16
N ASP A 8 9.91 8.16 8.77
CA ASP A 8 10.08 9.40 8.01
C ASP A 8 9.87 9.15 6.50
N ILE A 9 8.87 9.83 5.94
CA ILE A 9 8.55 9.81 4.50
C ILE A 9 8.69 11.19 3.87
N SER A 10 9.31 12.15 4.56
CA SER A 10 9.43 13.54 4.10
C SER A 10 10.22 13.69 2.79
N SER A 11 11.12 12.75 2.49
CA SER A 11 11.87 12.68 1.23
C SER A 11 11.08 12.03 0.08
N HIS A 12 9.91 11.46 0.35
CA HIS A 12 9.10 10.83 -0.69
C HIS A 12 8.39 11.87 -1.55
N ARG A 13 8.26 11.57 -2.84
CA ARG A 13 7.50 12.36 -3.81
C ARG A 13 6.54 11.48 -4.61
N SER A 14 5.45 12.10 -5.08
CA SER A 14 4.56 11.52 -6.08
C SER A 14 5.32 11.30 -7.40
N LYS A 15 5.01 10.20 -8.08
CA LYS A 15 5.65 9.75 -9.31
C LYS A 15 4.59 9.24 -10.27
N ARG A 16 4.82 9.42 -11.56
CA ARG A 16 3.95 8.82 -12.57
C ARG A 16 4.41 7.41 -12.91
N LEU A 17 3.50 6.61 -13.45
CA LEU A 17 3.76 5.20 -13.78
C LEU A 17 4.81 5.02 -14.89
N ASP A 18 4.87 5.98 -15.82
CA ASP A 18 5.81 5.99 -16.95
C ASP A 18 7.28 6.00 -16.52
N GLU A 19 7.59 6.50 -15.31
CA GLU A 19 8.94 6.47 -14.73
C GLU A 19 9.44 5.03 -14.49
N PHE A 20 8.57 4.02 -14.55
CA PHE A 20 8.86 2.65 -14.10
C PHE A 20 8.57 1.55 -15.13
N LEU A 21 8.15 1.89 -16.36
CA LEU A 21 7.70 0.91 -17.35
C LEU A 21 8.80 -0.09 -17.78
N ASP A 22 10.06 0.34 -17.77
CA ASP A 22 11.21 -0.51 -18.11
C ASP A 22 11.80 -1.27 -16.91
N MET A 23 11.21 -1.10 -15.72
CA MET A 23 11.66 -1.79 -14.52
C MET A 23 10.92 -3.11 -14.34
N LYS A 24 11.64 -4.10 -13.80
CA LYS A 24 11.08 -5.40 -13.45
C LYS A 24 10.69 -5.41 -11.98
N PHE A 25 9.48 -5.89 -11.70
CA PHE A 25 8.96 -6.04 -10.34
C PHE A 25 8.48 -7.47 -10.14
N ASP A 26 8.88 -8.08 -9.02
CA ASP A 26 8.34 -9.38 -8.64
C ASP A 26 6.87 -9.25 -8.20
N TYR A 27 6.53 -8.14 -7.53
CA TYR A 27 5.16 -7.83 -7.11
C TYR A 27 4.77 -6.40 -7.48
N VAL A 28 3.56 -6.26 -8.02
CA VAL A 28 2.86 -5.00 -8.25
C VAL A 28 1.60 -5.01 -7.37
N ILE A 29 1.52 -4.06 -6.43
CA ILE A 29 0.43 -3.97 -5.46
C ILE A 29 -0.42 -2.73 -5.78
N THR A 30 -1.70 -2.94 -6.07
CA THR A 30 -2.67 -1.85 -6.25
C THR A 30 -3.49 -1.69 -4.97
N VAL A 31 -3.51 -0.47 -4.42
CA VAL A 31 -4.04 -0.20 -3.07
C VAL A 31 -5.42 0.47 -3.04
N CYS A 32 -5.93 0.92 -4.18
CA CYS A 32 -7.28 1.48 -4.31
C CYS A 32 -7.94 1.01 -5.60
N ASP A 33 -9.27 1.02 -5.62
CA ASP A 33 -10.04 0.59 -6.80
C ASP A 33 -9.81 1.49 -8.01
N HIS A 34 -9.59 2.80 -7.78
CA HIS A 34 -9.18 3.72 -8.82
C HIS A 34 -7.85 3.31 -9.46
N ALA A 35 -6.85 2.95 -8.63
CA ALA A 35 -5.58 2.45 -9.12
C ALA A 35 -5.73 1.11 -9.86
N LYS A 36 -6.63 0.22 -9.44
CA LYS A 36 -6.90 -1.04 -10.15
C LYS A 36 -7.48 -0.83 -11.54
N GLN A 37 -8.41 0.12 -11.69
CA GLN A 37 -9.08 0.40 -12.97
C GLN A 37 -8.19 1.23 -13.92
N THR A 38 -7.33 2.07 -13.37
CA THR A 38 -6.46 2.97 -14.15
C THR A 38 -5.08 2.38 -14.41
N CYS A 39 -4.64 1.35 -13.70
CA CYS A 39 -3.32 0.77 -13.93
C CYS A 39 -3.29 0.03 -15.28
N PRO A 40 -2.54 0.55 -16.28
CA PRO A 40 -2.23 -0.24 -17.47
C PRO A 40 -1.44 -1.48 -17.04
N PHE A 41 -1.55 -2.54 -17.84
CA PHE A 41 -0.74 -3.75 -17.72
C PHE A 41 0.73 -3.37 -17.52
N PHE A 42 1.33 -3.84 -16.42
CA PHE A 42 2.72 -3.54 -16.07
C PHE A 42 3.63 -4.60 -16.72
N PRO A 43 4.33 -4.31 -17.84
CA PRO A 43 4.95 -5.37 -18.65
C PRO A 43 6.09 -6.11 -17.92
N GLY A 44 6.75 -5.43 -16.99
CA GLY A 44 7.81 -5.98 -16.13
C GLY A 44 7.31 -6.64 -14.84
N GLY A 45 6.00 -6.66 -14.58
CA GLY A 45 5.40 -7.22 -13.36
C GLY A 45 5.15 -8.73 -13.47
N LYS A 46 5.62 -9.51 -12.51
CA LYS A 46 5.38 -10.97 -12.47
C LYS A 46 4.14 -11.34 -11.64
N GLY A 47 3.98 -10.73 -10.48
CA GLY A 47 2.85 -10.96 -9.57
C GLY A 47 2.03 -9.70 -9.37
N PHE A 48 0.70 -9.82 -9.49
CA PHE A 48 -0.22 -8.71 -9.28
C PHE A 48 -1.10 -8.99 -8.06
N ILE A 49 -1.07 -8.08 -7.09
CA ILE A 49 -1.90 -8.13 -5.89
C ILE A 49 -2.77 -6.89 -5.87
N HIS A 50 -4.05 -7.08 -5.57
CA HIS A 50 -4.96 -5.97 -5.32
C HIS A 50 -5.47 -6.05 -3.88
N ARG A 51 -5.27 -4.98 -3.13
CA ARG A 51 -5.81 -4.81 -1.78
C ARG A 51 -6.39 -3.41 -1.67
N GLY A 52 -7.71 -3.29 -1.72
CA GLY A 52 -8.38 -2.02 -1.56
C GLY A 52 -8.32 -1.52 -0.11
N PHE A 53 -7.94 -0.27 0.07
CA PHE A 53 -8.10 0.49 1.31
C PHE A 53 -9.01 1.69 1.05
N GLN A 54 -9.73 2.14 2.08
CA GLN A 54 -10.50 3.36 1.99
C GLN A 54 -9.54 4.54 1.75
N ASP A 55 -9.88 5.42 0.80
CA ASP A 55 -9.12 6.64 0.57
C ASP A 55 -9.38 7.64 1.72
N PRO A 56 -8.37 7.94 2.57
CA PRO A 56 -8.55 8.88 3.67
C PRO A 56 -8.76 10.32 3.17
N ALA A 57 -8.30 10.66 1.95
CA ALA A 57 -8.47 12.00 1.38
C ALA A 57 -9.90 12.26 0.87
N ALA A 58 -10.66 11.20 0.57
CA ALA A 58 -12.07 11.30 0.17
C ALA A 58 -13.02 11.58 1.35
N PHE A 59 -12.55 11.43 2.59
CA PHE A 59 -13.37 11.65 3.78
C PHE A 59 -13.68 13.15 3.98
N LYS A 60 -14.96 13.46 4.22
CA LYS A 60 -15.44 14.81 4.50
C LYS A 60 -15.76 14.91 5.99
N GLY A 61 -15.11 15.84 6.69
CA GLY A 61 -15.29 16.07 8.11
C GLY A 61 -14.31 17.12 8.62
N SER A 62 -14.25 17.27 9.95
CA SER A 62 -13.28 18.11 10.63
C SER A 62 -11.85 17.58 10.43
N GLU A 63 -10.85 18.43 10.72
CA GLU A 63 -9.45 18.04 10.59
C GLU A 63 -9.07 16.89 11.53
N ASP A 64 -9.60 16.89 12.75
CA ASP A 64 -9.37 15.82 13.73
C ASP A 64 -9.93 14.48 13.25
N GLU A 65 -11.14 14.49 12.68
CA GLU A 65 -11.74 13.29 12.10
C GLU A 65 -10.94 12.79 10.90
N LYS A 66 -10.48 13.69 10.01
CA LYS A 66 -9.61 13.31 8.89
C LYS A 66 -8.34 12.63 9.40
N ILE A 67 -7.64 13.25 10.35
CA ILE A 67 -6.41 12.68 10.92
C ILE A 67 -6.67 11.30 11.53
N ALA A 68 -7.80 11.11 12.21
CA ALA A 68 -8.20 9.80 12.73
C ALA A 68 -8.39 8.75 11.62
N ILE A 69 -9.01 9.10 10.50
CA ILE A 69 -9.14 8.22 9.34
C ILE A 69 -7.76 7.90 8.72
N PHE A 70 -6.87 8.89 8.58
CA PHE A 70 -5.50 8.65 8.11
C PHE A 70 -4.73 7.66 9.00
N ARG A 71 -4.88 7.74 10.33
CA ARG A 71 -4.28 6.78 11.28
C ARG A 71 -4.85 5.39 11.10
N ARG A 72 -6.18 5.28 11.01
CA ARG A 72 -6.85 3.99 10.79
C ARG A 72 -6.37 3.32 9.51
N VAL A 73 -6.38 4.02 8.38
CA VAL A 73 -5.93 3.46 7.10
C VAL A 73 -4.45 3.07 7.13
N ARG A 74 -3.59 3.89 7.76
CA ARG A 74 -2.18 3.54 8.00
C ARG A 74 -2.04 2.21 8.73
N ASP A 75 -2.80 2.03 9.81
CA ASP A 75 -2.72 0.83 10.64
C ASP A 75 -3.28 -0.41 9.89
N GLU A 76 -4.37 -0.25 9.13
CA GLU A 76 -4.88 -1.30 8.24
C GLU A 76 -3.84 -1.73 7.17
N ILE A 77 -3.09 -0.78 6.60
CA ILE A 77 -2.00 -1.06 5.65
C ILE A 77 -0.87 -1.84 6.34
N ARG A 78 -0.45 -1.40 7.54
CA ARG A 78 0.60 -2.09 8.32
C ARG A 78 0.21 -3.53 8.60
N ASP A 79 -0.97 -3.74 9.18
CA ASP A 79 -1.42 -5.08 9.59
C ASP A 79 -1.52 -6.01 8.38
N TRP A 80 -1.98 -5.50 7.24
CA TRP A 80 -2.01 -6.27 6.00
C TRP A 80 -0.60 -6.63 5.48
N ILE A 81 0.36 -5.69 5.55
CA ILE A 81 1.75 -5.95 5.16
C ILE A 81 2.35 -7.03 6.06
N GLU A 82 2.14 -6.96 7.37
CA GLU A 82 2.63 -7.96 8.33
C GLU A 82 2.00 -9.33 8.10
N GLU A 83 0.69 -9.41 7.87
CA GLU A 83 -0.01 -10.67 7.58
C GLU A 83 0.47 -11.29 6.26
N THR A 84 0.66 -10.47 5.23
CA THR A 84 0.97 -10.94 3.87
C THR A 84 2.45 -11.24 3.68
N PHE A 85 3.33 -10.43 4.28
CA PHE A 85 4.78 -10.43 4.01
C PHE A 85 5.64 -10.60 5.27
N GLY A 86 5.10 -10.51 6.48
CA GLY A 86 5.83 -10.57 7.75
C GLY A 86 6.48 -11.93 8.05
N GLY A 87 6.34 -12.92 7.17
CA GLY A 87 6.99 -14.22 7.25
C GLY A 87 6.43 -15.08 8.39
N LYS A 88 5.73 -16.16 8.05
CA LYS A 88 5.72 -17.32 8.94
C LYS A 88 7.14 -17.89 8.94
N GLY A 89 7.98 -17.44 9.87
CA GLY A 89 9.10 -18.25 10.33
C GLY A 89 8.55 -19.62 10.72
N GLU A 90 8.86 -20.63 9.93
CA GLU A 90 9.08 -22.02 10.36
C GLU A 90 8.10 -22.58 11.42
N ARG A 91 6.79 -22.48 11.20
CA ARG A 91 5.80 -23.22 11.99
C ARG A 91 4.87 -24.01 11.09
N GLY A 92 5.27 -25.24 10.80
CA GLY A 92 4.42 -26.23 10.13
C GLY A 92 5.19 -27.15 9.20
N ARG A 93 6.13 -27.91 9.78
CA ARG A 93 6.73 -29.08 9.14
C ARG A 93 5.60 -29.98 8.59
N LEU A 94 5.76 -30.39 7.33
CA LEU A 94 5.05 -31.51 6.72
C LEU A 94 4.81 -32.65 7.74
N LYS A 95 3.55 -33.01 7.89
CA LYS A 95 3.11 -34.39 8.09
C LYS A 95 1.87 -34.61 7.24
#